data_AF-A0A364JSW7-F1
#
_entry.id   AF-A0A364JSW7-F1
#
_cell.length_a   1.000
_cell.length_b   1.000
_cell.length_c   1.000
_cell.angle_alpha   90.00
_cell.angle_beta   90.00
_cell.angle_gamma   90.00
#
_symmetry.space_group_name_H-M   'P 1'
#
loop_
_entity.id
_entity.type
_entity.pdbx_description
1 polymer ?
#
loop_
_entity_poly.entity_id
_entity_poly.type
_entity_poly.pdbx_seq_one_letter_code
_entity_poly.pdbx_strand_id
1 'polypeptide(L)' 'MKRANLAAVILTLLCLGGCVTSGSYCDVARPILPSMEDSMTQETKRQIVSENTKLEKLCGVKP' A
#
# COMPACT_ATOMS: atom_id res chain seq x y z
N MET A 1 -28.11 35.12 -5.36
CA MET A 1 -26.74 35.01 -5.92
C MET A 1 -25.69 34.61 -4.87
N LYS A 2 -25.59 35.28 -3.70
CA LYS A 2 -24.58 34.95 -2.67
C LYS A 2 -24.61 33.49 -2.15
N ARG A 3 -25.79 32.90 -1.96
CA ARG A 3 -25.96 31.54 -1.42
C ARG A 3 -25.57 30.43 -2.42
N ALA A 4 -25.89 30.63 -3.70
CA ALA A 4 -25.56 29.69 -4.77
C ALA A 4 -24.03 29.60 -4.98
N ASN A 5 -23.35 30.75 -4.92
CA ASN A 5 -21.89 30.80 -5.03
C ASN A 5 -21.21 30.12 -3.84
N LEU A 6 -21.76 30.26 -2.63
CA LEU A 6 -21.23 29.57 -1.44
C LEU A 6 -21.38 28.04 -1.55
N ALA A 7 -22.54 27.58 -2.01
CA ALA A 7 -22.82 26.16 -2.20
C ALA A 7 -21.88 25.55 -3.26
N ALA A 8 -21.61 26.27 -4.35
CA ALA A 8 -20.68 25.84 -5.38
C ALA A 8 -19.25 25.68 -4.82
N VAL A 9 -18.77 26.65 -4.03
CA VAL A 9 -17.43 26.58 -3.41
C VAL A 9 -17.29 25.39 -2.46
N ILE A 10 -18.30 25.14 -1.63
CA ILE A 10 -18.29 24.01 -0.68
C ILE A 10 -18.27 22.67 -1.44
N LEU A 11 -19.07 22.55 -2.52
CA LEU A 11 -19.11 21.35 -3.33
C LEU A 11 -17.76 21.09 -4.02
N THR A 12 -17.12 22.13 -4.55
CA THR A 12 -15.80 22.00 -5.17
C THR A 12 -14.73 21.57 -4.15
N LEU A 13 -14.77 22.10 -2.92
CA LEU A 13 -13.84 21.71 -1.85
C LEU A 13 -14.03 20.25 -1.41
N LEU A 14 -15.27 19.76 -1.37
CA LEU A 14 -15.59 18.36 -1.08
C LEU A 14 -15.09 17.41 -2.19
N CYS A 15 -15.24 17.81 -3.46
CA CYS A 15 -14.74 17.01 -4.59
C CYS A 15 -13.20 17.00 -4.68
N LEU A 16 -12.52 18.02 -4.16
CA LEU A 16 -11.06 18.08 -4.07
C LEU A 16 -10.50 17.34 -2.84
N GLY A 17 -11.35 17.03 -1.86
CA GLY A 17 -11.02 16.14 -0.75
C GLY A 17 -10.93 14.70 -1.25
N GLY A 18 -9.72 14.28 -1.65
CA GLY A 18 -9.46 12.90 -2.03
C GLY A 18 -9.91 11.91 -0.95
N CYS A 19 -10.29 10.70 -1.37
CA CYS A 19 -10.62 9.62 -0.44
C CYS A 19 -9.39 9.34 0.44
N VAL A 20 -9.50 9.59 1.75
CA VAL A 20 -8.48 9.20 2.71
C VAL A 20 -8.49 7.67 2.78
N THR A 21 -7.59 7.03 2.05
CA THR A 21 -7.24 5.63 2.30
C THR A 21 -6.49 5.60 3.62
N SER A 22 -7.18 5.24 4.71
CA SER A 22 -6.55 5.02 6.01
C SER A 22 -5.80 3.68 6.02
N GLY A 23 -4.66 3.65 6.71
CA GLY A 23 -3.80 2.46 6.85
C GLY A 23 -2.49 2.58 6.09
N SER A 24 -1.44 1.99 6.65
CA SER A 24 -0.14 1.83 5.99
C SER A 24 -0.07 0.47 5.30
N TYR A 25 0.55 0.42 4.13
CA TYR A 25 0.94 -0.85 3.49
C TYR A 25 1.67 -1.78 4.48
N CYS A 26 2.47 -1.19 5.37
CA CYS A 26 3.24 -1.92 6.38
C CYS A 26 2.39 -2.57 7.47
N ASP A 27 1.13 -2.17 7.65
CA ASP A 27 0.25 -2.76 8.67
C ASP A 27 -0.22 -4.17 8.28
N VAL A 28 -0.31 -4.42 6.98
CA VAL A 28 -0.79 -5.69 6.41
C VAL A 28 0.32 -6.53 5.79
N ALA A 29 1.43 -5.90 5.39
CA ALA A 29 2.51 -6.59 4.72
C ALA A 29 3.26 -7.55 5.68
N ARG A 30 3.57 -8.75 5.19
CA ARG A 30 4.25 -9.81 5.91
C ARG A 30 5.37 -10.38 5.05
N PRO A 31 6.48 -10.84 5.64
CA PRO A 31 7.54 -11.48 4.89
C PRO A 31 7.06 -12.81 4.33
N ILE A 32 7.59 -13.17 3.16
CA ILE A 32 7.33 -14.44 2.50
C ILE A 32 8.34 -15.46 3.05
N LEU A 33 7.81 -16.51 3.68
CA LEU A 33 8.56 -17.60 4.31
C LEU A 33 8.20 -18.93 3.64
N PRO A 34 8.98 -19.38 2.64
CA PRO A 34 8.72 -20.67 1.98
C PRO A 34 8.94 -21.85 2.91
N SER A 35 8.12 -22.90 2.78
CA SER A 35 8.40 -24.21 3.38
C SER A 35 9.52 -24.92 2.61
N MET A 36 10.19 -25.85 3.27
CA MET A 36 11.15 -26.76 2.61
C MET A 36 10.47 -27.70 1.61
N GLU A 37 9.15 -27.89 1.75
CA GLU A 37 8.33 -28.73 0.87
C GLU A 37 7.90 -28.00 -0.41
N ASP A 38 8.05 -26.67 -0.46
CA ASP A 38 7.62 -25.87 -1.61
C ASP A 38 8.56 -26.09 -2.79
N SER A 39 8.03 -26.65 -3.87
CA SER A 39 8.74 -26.72 -5.15
C SER A 39 8.61 -25.38 -5.87
N MET A 40 9.75 -24.70 -6.08
CA MET A 40 9.79 -23.37 -6.69
C MET A 40 10.87 -23.30 -7.76
N THR A 41 10.60 -22.54 -8.83
CA THR A 41 11.61 -22.20 -9.82
C THR A 41 12.67 -21.26 -9.23
N GLN A 42 13.82 -21.16 -9.90
CA GLN A 42 14.88 -20.24 -9.47
C GLN A 42 14.40 -18.78 -9.51
N GLU A 43 13.58 -18.44 -10.49
CA GLU A 43 13.00 -17.12 -10.69
C GLU A 43 12.08 -16.74 -9.52
N THR A 44 11.21 -17.66 -9.07
CA THR A 44 10.36 -17.42 -7.90
C THR A 44 11.17 -17.19 -6.63
N LYS A 45 12.24 -17.96 -6.41
CA LYS A 45 13.15 -17.75 -5.27
C LYS A 45 13.77 -16.34 -5.30
N ARG A 46 14.20 -15.87 -6.48
CA ARG A 46 14.75 -14.52 -6.65
C ARG A 46 13.70 -13.44 -6.35
N GLN A 47 12.47 -13.63 -6.79
CA GLN A 47 11.37 -12.70 -6.52
C GLN A 47 11.07 -12.60 -5.01
N ILE A 48 11.05 -13.73 -4.31
CA ILE A 48 10.81 -13.77 -2.86
C ILE A 48 11.86 -12.97 -2.10
N VAL A 49 13.14 -13.17 -2.44
CA VAL A 49 14.23 -12.40 -1.83
C VAL A 49 14.08 -10.90 -2.13
N SER A 50 13.71 -10.54 -3.36
CA SER A 50 13.49 -9.15 -3.75
C SER A 50 12.35 -8.49 -2.97
N GLU A 51 11.19 -9.17 -2.85
CA GLU A 51 10.04 -8.62 -2.12
C GLU A 51 10.30 -8.54 -0.61
N ASN A 52 10.97 -9.53 -0.01
CA ASN A 52 11.37 -9.46 1.40
C ASN A 52 12.36 -8.32 1.66
N THR A 53 13.33 -8.11 0.76
CA THR A 53 14.28 -6.99 0.86
C THR A 53 13.58 -5.64 0.75
N LYS A 54 12.60 -5.54 -0.16
CA LYS A 54 11.76 -4.34 -0.32
C LYS A 54 10.95 -4.08 0.95
N LEU A 55 10.38 -5.13 1.54
CA LEU A 55 9.61 -5.03 2.77
C LEU A 55 10.47 -4.57 3.95
N GLU A 56 11.70 -5.10 4.07
CA GLU A 56 12.66 -4.63 5.07
C GLU A 56 12.97 -3.13 4.88
N LYS A 57 13.24 -2.70 3.64
CA LYS A 57 13.56 -1.29 3.34
C LYS A 57 12.39 -0.34 3.57
N LEU A 58 11.16 -0.75 3.25
CA LEU A 58 9.98 0.11 3.33
C LEU A 58 9.33 0.11 4.71
N CYS A 59 9.37 -1.03 5.40
CA CYS A 59 8.58 -1.28 6.60
C CYS A 59 9.43 -1.73 7.81
N GLY A 60 10.74 -1.95 7.66
CA GLY A 60 11.62 -2.41 8.73
C GLY A 60 11.37 -3.84 9.20
N VAL A 61 10.56 -4.60 8.46
CA VAL A 61 10.18 -5.97 8.82
C VAL A 61 11.27 -6.93 8.35
N LYS A 62 11.73 -7.79 9.26
CA LYS A 62 12.73 -8.81 8.94
C LYS A 62 12.04 -10.11 8.52
N PRO A 63 12.45 -10.73 7.40
CA PRO A 63 11.99 -12.04 7.01
C PRO A 63 12.48 -13.14 7.96
#